data_AF-A0A7Y5VQH5-F1
#
_entry.id   AF-A0A7Y5VQH5-F1
#
_cell.length_a   1.000
_cell.length_b   1.000
_cell.length_c   1.000
_cell.angle_alpha   90.00
_cell.angle_beta   90.00
_cell.angle_gamma   90.00
#
_symmetry.space_group_name_H-M   'P 1'
#
loop_
_entity.id
_entity.type
_entity.pdbx_description
1 polymer ?
#
loop_
_entity_poly.entity_id
_entity_poly.type
_entity_poly.pdbx_seq_one_letter_code
_entity_poly.pdbx_strand_id
1 'polypeptide(L)'
;MNPPPPAGHQLLTLLGSLAIFAPMFLGGWMLITARRRIDDGAPHCAKCAYNLTDLTSERCPECGIVLSPENRCIGEYSEMRWSRFALGAVLLFVPAMLAIVRFIRSA
;
A
#
# COMPACT_ATOMS: atom_id res chain seq x y z
N MET A 1 4.71 -45.79 24.93
CA MET A 1 4.70 -45.41 23.50
C MET A 1 3.53 -44.47 23.30
N ASN A 2 3.78 -43.18 23.00
CA ASN A 2 2.70 -42.25 22.72
C ASN A 2 2.19 -42.50 21.28
N PRO A 3 0.85 -42.55 21.08
CA PRO A 3 0.29 -42.74 19.75
C PRO A 3 0.67 -41.55 18.84
N PRO A 4 0.87 -41.78 17.53
CA PRO A 4 1.12 -40.69 16.60
C PRO A 4 -0.09 -39.74 16.61
N PRO A 5 0.13 -38.41 16.55
CA PRO A 5 -0.95 -37.46 16.51
C PRO A 5 -1.81 -37.71 15.26
N PRO A 6 -3.14 -37.56 15.36
CA PRO A 6 -4.03 -37.81 14.23
C PRO A 6 -3.73 -36.83 13.09
N ALA A 7 -3.70 -37.35 11.86
CA ALA A 7 -3.32 -36.61 10.64
C ALA A 7 -4.05 -35.26 10.46
N GLY A 8 -5.27 -35.11 11.02
CA GLY A 8 -6.02 -33.86 11.00
C GLY A 8 -5.34 -32.68 11.70
N HIS A 9 -4.48 -32.92 12.69
CA HIS A 9 -3.81 -31.84 13.43
C HIS A 9 -2.72 -31.16 12.59
N GLN A 10 -2.02 -31.91 11.74
CA GLN A 10 -1.00 -31.36 10.84
C GLN A 10 -1.62 -30.48 9.74
N LEU A 11 -2.79 -30.85 9.23
CA LEU A 11 -3.51 -30.04 8.26
C LEU A 11 -3.98 -28.70 8.89
N LEU A 12 -4.49 -28.75 10.13
CA LEU A 12 -4.95 -27.57 10.86
C LEU A 12 -3.80 -26.60 11.20
N THR A 13 -2.63 -27.10 11.58
CA THR A 13 -1.46 -26.25 11.86
C THR A 13 -0.93 -25.58 10.59
N LEU A 14 -0.91 -26.29 9.45
CA LEU A 14 -0.51 -25.73 8.17
C LEU A 14 -1.49 -24.67 7.66
N LEU A 15 -2.81 -24.92 7.73
CA LEU A 15 -3.81 -23.94 7.33
C LEU A 15 -3.78 -22.70 8.24
N GLY A 16 -3.57 -22.90 9.55
CA GLY A 16 -3.45 -21.83 10.52
C GLY A 16 -2.24 -20.92 10.29
N SER A 17 -1.07 -21.48 9.96
CA SER A 17 0.12 -20.69 9.67
C SER A 17 -0.02 -19.92 8.35
N LEU A 18 -0.56 -20.55 7.30
CA LEU A 18 -0.78 -19.90 6.01
C LEU A 18 -1.74 -18.70 6.11
N ALA A 19 -2.78 -18.81 6.93
CA ALA A 19 -3.73 -17.73 7.20
C ALA A 19 -3.10 -16.51 7.90
N ILE A 20 -1.94 -16.66 8.55
CA ILE A 20 -1.23 -15.57 9.22
C ILE A 20 -0.13 -15.00 8.32
N PHE A 21 0.68 -15.85 7.71
CA PHE A 21 1.84 -15.42 6.93
C PHE A 21 1.46 -14.83 5.56
N ALA A 22 0.43 -15.35 4.89
CA ALA A 22 -0.02 -14.84 3.59
C ALA A 22 -0.47 -13.36 3.63
N PRO A 23 -1.34 -12.92 4.56
CA PRO A 23 -1.72 -11.51 4.65
C PRO A 23 -0.58 -10.61 5.14
N MET A 24 0.33 -11.09 6.00
CA MET A 24 1.53 -10.32 6.38
C MET A 24 2.44 -10.06 5.19
N PHE A 25 2.70 -11.09 4.37
CA PHE A 25 3.52 -10.95 3.17
C PHE A 25 2.88 -10.02 2.14
N LEU A 26 1.58 -10.18 1.89
CA LEU A 26 0.82 -9.33 0.97
C LEU A 26 0.75 -7.87 1.47
N GLY A 27 0.49 -7.66 2.76
CA GLY A 27 0.45 -6.34 3.40
C GLY A 27 1.81 -5.64 3.36
N GLY A 28 2.90 -6.37 3.66
CA GLY A 28 4.27 -5.87 3.52
C GLY A 28 4.63 -5.51 2.07
N TRP A 29 4.27 -6.37 1.12
CA TRP A 29 4.48 -6.13 -0.31
C TRP A 29 3.71 -4.89 -0.80
N MET A 30 2.46 -4.72 -0.38
CA MET A 30 1.66 -3.53 -0.67
C MET A 30 2.27 -2.26 -0.08
N LEU A 31 2.79 -2.30 1.15
CA LEU A 31 3.46 -1.14 1.77
C LEU A 31 4.77 -0.77 1.04
N ILE A 32 5.56 -1.75 0.61
CA ILE A 32 6.80 -1.52 -0.13
C ILE A 32 6.49 -0.97 -1.53
N THR A 33 5.49 -1.52 -2.21
CA THR A 33 5.10 -1.05 -3.56
C THR A 33 4.41 0.32 -3.51
N ALA A 34 3.61 0.60 -2.47
CA ALA A 34 3.05 1.93 -2.23
C ALA A 34 4.12 2.99 -1.89
N ARG A 35 5.30 2.57 -1.44
CA ARG A 35 6.48 3.43 -1.25
C ARG A 35 7.28 3.66 -2.55
N ARG A 36 7.20 2.78 -3.56
CA ARG A 36 8.16 2.72 -4.68
C ARG A 36 7.82 3.54 -5.93
N ARG A 37 6.82 4.41 -5.92
CA ARG A 37 6.70 5.47 -6.93
C ARG A 37 6.44 6.80 -6.26
N ILE A 38 7.54 7.47 -5.96
CA ILE A 38 7.59 8.92 -5.97
C ILE A 38 7.66 9.23 -7.45
N ASP A 39 6.51 9.43 -8.08
CA ASP A 39 6.46 10.21 -9.31
C ASP A 39 7.13 11.55 -8.99
N ASP A 40 8.04 12.00 -9.85
CA ASP A 40 9.20 12.86 -9.56
C ASP A 40 8.88 14.32 -9.15
N GLY A 41 7.73 14.57 -8.52
CA GLY A 41 7.23 15.91 -8.25
C GLY A 41 6.95 16.67 -9.55
N ALA A 42 6.80 15.95 -10.66
CA ALA A 42 6.60 16.52 -11.98
C ALA A 42 5.37 17.46 -11.95
N PRO A 43 5.54 18.75 -12.31
CA PRO A 43 4.44 19.69 -12.34
C PRO A 43 3.45 19.27 -13.42
N HIS A 44 2.16 19.35 -13.12
CA HIS A 44 1.09 19.06 -14.08
C HIS A 44 0.04 20.17 -14.05
N CYS A 45 -0.66 20.33 -15.18
CA CYS A 45 -1.71 21.33 -15.30
C CYS A 45 -2.91 20.96 -14.42
N ALA A 46 -3.36 21.87 -13.55
CA ALA A 46 -4.51 21.64 -12.68
C ALA A 46 -5.82 21.36 -13.43
N LYS A 47 -5.95 21.83 -14.67
CA LYS A 47 -7.18 21.72 -15.47
C LYS A 47 -7.27 20.44 -16.31
N CYS A 48 -6.17 20.05 -16.96
CA CYS A 48 -6.17 18.94 -17.93
C CYS A 48 -5.15 17.84 -17.61
N ALA A 49 -4.41 17.97 -16.50
CA ALA A 49 -3.37 17.04 -16.08
C ALA A 49 -2.21 16.83 -17.08
N TYR A 50 -2.06 17.71 -18.10
CA TYR A 50 -0.91 17.67 -18.99
C TYR A 50 0.40 17.83 -18.20
N ASN A 51 1.39 17.00 -18.50
CA ASN A 51 2.70 17.02 -17.86
C ASN A 51 3.46 18.28 -18.28
N LEU A 52 3.76 19.16 -17.33
CA LEU A 52 4.46 20.42 -17.53
C LEU A 52 5.97 20.29 -17.33
N THR A 53 6.48 19.06 -17.16
CA THR A 53 7.93 18.80 -17.11
C THR A 53 8.57 19.31 -18.39
N ASP A 54 9.63 20.11 -18.24
CA ASP A 54 10.37 20.77 -19.32
C ASP A 54 9.58 21.76 -20.20
N LEU A 55 8.37 22.16 -19.79
CA LEU A 55 7.59 23.15 -20.53
C LEU A 55 8.00 24.58 -20.13
N THR A 56 8.56 25.33 -21.08
CA THR A 56 8.92 26.75 -20.89
C THR A 56 7.79 27.72 -21.25
N SER A 57 6.75 27.23 -21.92
CA SER A 57 5.57 28.02 -22.28
C SER A 57 4.79 28.45 -21.04
N GLU A 58 4.31 29.70 -21.03
CA GLU A 58 3.38 30.20 -19.99
C GLU A 58 1.94 29.72 -20.20
N ARG A 59 1.66 28.97 -21.29
CA ARG A 59 0.34 28.40 -21.57
C ARG A 59 0.43 26.89 -21.75
N CYS A 60 -0.59 26.19 -21.25
CA CYS A 60 -0.76 24.77 -21.48
C CYS A 60 -1.10 24.52 -22.97
N PRO A 61 -0.38 23.62 -23.67
CA PRO A 61 -0.61 23.35 -25.09
C PRO A 61 -1.94 22.67 -25.36
N GLU A 62 -2.47 21.90 -24.40
CA GLU A 62 -3.73 21.17 -24.55
C GLU A 62 -4.95 22.06 -24.31
N CYS A 63 -4.96 22.79 -23.19
CA CYS A 63 -6.17 23.51 -22.75
C CYS A 63 -6.08 25.04 -22.90
N GLY A 64 -4.93 25.57 -23.32
CA GLY A 64 -4.70 26.99 -23.55
C GLY A 64 -4.68 27.88 -22.30
N ILE A 65 -4.83 27.31 -21.10
CA ILE A 65 -4.85 28.07 -19.85
C ILE A 65 -3.47 28.66 -19.55
N VAL A 66 -3.46 29.85 -18.96
CA VAL A 66 -2.24 30.49 -18.47
C VAL A 66 -1.78 29.76 -17.21
N LEU A 67 -0.53 29.30 -17.22
CA LEU A 67 0.12 28.54 -16.18
C LEU A 67 0.59 29.47 -15.05
N SER A 68 -0.35 29.93 -14.23
CA SER A 68 -0.04 30.56 -12.93
C SER A 68 0.44 29.52 -11.91
N PRO A 69 1.11 29.94 -10.83
CA PRO A 69 1.45 29.05 -9.72
C PRO A 69 0.24 28.31 -9.14
N GLU A 70 -0.95 28.93 -9.17
CA GLU A 70 -2.20 28.33 -8.71
C GLU A 70 -2.72 27.25 -9.67
N ASN A 71 -2.43 27.39 -10.96
CA ASN A 71 -2.83 26.45 -12.01
C ASN A 71 -1.80 25.34 -12.27
N ARG A 72 -0.67 25.35 -11.53
CA ARG A 72 0.33 24.28 -11.49
C ARG A 72 0.11 23.44 -10.25
N CYS A 73 -0.34 22.21 -10.43
CA CYS A 73 -0.32 21.23 -9.36
C CYS A 73 1.06 20.55 -9.38
N ILE A 74 1.79 20.70 -8.27
CA ILE A 74 3.05 19.99 -8.02
C ILE A 74 2.71 18.84 -7.09
N GLY A 75 2.75 17.62 -7.62
CA GLY A 75 2.43 16.41 -6.88
C GLY A 75 0.92 16.16 -6.76
N GLU A 76 0.55 14.89 -6.85
CA GLU A 76 -0.81 14.46 -6.52
C GLU A 76 -1.06 14.70 -5.02
N TYR A 77 -2.23 15.27 -4.71
CA TYR A 77 -2.84 15.06 -3.41
C TYR A 77 -3.09 13.56 -3.25
N SER A 78 -2.22 12.95 -2.48
CA SER A 78 -2.10 11.54 -2.10
C SER A 78 -3.30 11.01 -1.28
N GLU A 79 -4.54 11.44 -1.52
CA GLU A 79 -5.69 10.96 -0.72
C GLU A 79 -5.97 9.48 -0.96
N MET A 80 -5.79 8.96 -2.19
CA MET A 80 -5.92 7.52 -2.45
C MET A 80 -4.81 6.65 -1.84
N ARG A 81 -3.69 7.22 -1.39
CA ARG A 81 -2.57 6.46 -0.79
C ARG A 81 -2.85 6.08 0.65
N TRP A 82 -3.55 6.91 1.43
CA TRP A 82 -3.86 6.59 2.83
C TRP A 82 -4.75 5.36 2.96
N SER A 83 -5.71 5.18 2.06
CA SER A 83 -6.57 3.98 2.00
C SER A 83 -5.74 2.69 1.81
N ARG A 84 -4.80 2.67 0.85
CA ARG A 84 -3.95 1.49 0.59
C ARG A 84 -2.95 1.24 1.71
N PHE A 85 -2.40 2.29 2.32
CA PHE A 85 -1.56 2.18 3.51
C PHE A 85 -2.33 1.64 4.71
N ALA A 86 -3.55 2.14 4.96
CA ALA A 86 -4.42 1.66 6.02
C ALA A 86 -4.78 0.19 5.81
N LEU A 87 -5.16 -0.20 4.59
CA LEU A 87 -5.46 -1.59 4.26
C LEU A 87 -4.23 -2.51 4.45
N GLY A 88 -3.06 -2.09 3.98
CA GLY A 88 -1.80 -2.83 4.17
C GLY A 88 -1.40 -2.96 5.64
N ALA A 89 -1.56 -1.90 6.43
CA ALA A 89 -1.31 -1.91 7.86
C ALA A 89 -2.29 -2.83 8.60
N VAL A 90 -3.58 -2.80 8.27
CA VAL A 90 -4.58 -3.69 8.86
C VAL A 90 -4.26 -5.16 8.55
N LEU A 91 -3.91 -5.48 7.29
CA LEU A 91 -3.51 -6.84 6.87
C LEU A 91 -2.23 -7.33 7.55
N LEU A 92 -1.33 -6.44 7.96
CA LEU A 92 -0.10 -6.78 8.66
C LEU A 92 -0.30 -6.93 10.17
N PHE A 93 -0.92 -5.93 10.81
CA PHE A 93 -0.96 -5.83 12.27
C PHE A 93 -2.04 -6.70 12.90
N VAL A 94 -3.23 -6.85 12.29
CA VAL A 94 -4.31 -7.67 12.86
C VAL A 94 -3.90 -9.14 13.06
N PRO A 95 -3.37 -9.86 12.05
CA PRO A 95 -2.97 -11.25 12.25
C PRO A 95 -1.75 -11.39 13.17
N ALA A 96 -0.80 -10.45 13.12
CA ALA A 96 0.35 -10.43 14.02
C ALA A 96 -0.09 -10.27 15.50
N MET A 97 -1.04 -9.38 15.76
CA MET A 97 -1.56 -9.14 17.11
C MET A 97 -2.34 -10.37 17.64
N LEU A 98 -3.12 -11.04 16.79
CA LEU A 98 -3.77 -12.31 17.13
C LEU A 98 -2.77 -13.42 17.45
N ALA A 99 -1.68 -13.52 16.69
CA ALA A 99 -0.62 -14.50 16.94
C ALA A 99 0.07 -14.24 18.29
N ILE A 100 0.37 -12.98 18.62
CA ILE A 100 0.96 -12.58 19.91
C ILE A 100 0.02 -12.92 21.07
N VAL A 101 -1.27 -12.58 20.97
CA VAL A 101 -2.25 -12.89 22.02
C VAL A 101 -2.37 -14.39 22.24
N ARG A 102 -2.36 -15.19 21.17
CA ARG A 102 -2.35 -16.66 21.29
C ARG A 102 -1.09 -17.16 21.99
N PHE A 103 0.07 -16.63 21.63
CA PHE A 103 1.35 -17.00 22.24
C PHE A 103 1.36 -16.70 23.74
N ILE A 104 0.90 -15.52 24.16
CA ILE A 104 0.81 -15.12 25.58
C ILE A 104 -0.15 -16.02 26.36
N ARG A 105 -1.27 -16.46 25.76
CA ARG A 105 -2.22 -17.38 26.42
C ARG A 105 -1.73 -18.82 26.51
N SER A 106 -0.75 -19.20 25.69
CA SER A 106 -0.17 -20.55 25.68
C SER A 106 1.09 -20.68 26.52
N ALA A 107 1.70 -19.56 26.90
CA ALA A 107 2.87 -19.49 27.79
C ALA A 107 2.42 -19.41 29.25
#